data_AF-A0A2A9KF41-F1
#
_entry.id   AF-A0A2A9KF41-F1
#
_cell.length_a   1.000
_cell.length_b   1.000
_cell.length_c   1.000
_cell.angle_alpha   90.00
_cell.angle_beta   90.00
_cell.angle_gamma   90.00
#
_symmetry.space_group_name_H-M   'P 1'
#
loop_
_entity.id
_entity.type
_entity.pdbx_description
1 polymer ?
#
loop_
_entity_poly.entity_id
_entity_poly.type
_entity_poly.pdbx_seq_one_letter_code
_entity_poly.pdbx_strand_id
1 'polypeptide(L)'
;MSDTSIKMVHGTALTDAQKKDLLNRLARVEGQIRGVQKLIANAAVPADCDSVAQQLAAARKALDRAFITLLTDAIVTHSAAAATPEQALQSAQNLATLLDKFG
;
A
#
# COMPACT_ATOMS: atom_id res chain seq x y z
N MET A 1 -14.56 -9.65 13.81
CA MET A 1 -14.28 -8.38 13.12
C MET A 1 -14.89 -8.49 11.75
N SER A 2 -15.76 -7.55 11.41
CA SER A 2 -16.67 -7.61 10.28
C SER A 2 -15.91 -7.80 8.97
N ASP A 3 -16.13 -8.93 8.32
CA ASP A 3 -15.72 -9.20 6.94
C ASP A 3 -16.62 -8.37 6.02
N THR A 4 -16.41 -7.06 6.03
CA THR A 4 -17.06 -6.16 5.08
C THR A 4 -16.32 -6.35 3.76
N SER A 5 -16.85 -7.22 2.90
CA SER A 5 -16.30 -7.43 1.56
C SER A 5 -16.14 -6.07 0.87
N ILE A 6 -14.90 -5.70 0.56
CA ILE A 6 -14.59 -4.43 -0.11
C ILE A 6 -15.21 -4.46 -1.50
N LYS A 7 -16.20 -3.60 -1.74
CA LYS A 7 -16.79 -3.41 -3.08
C LYS A 7 -15.87 -2.54 -3.92
N MET A 8 -15.31 -3.10 -5.00
CA MET A 8 -14.55 -2.33 -5.99
C MET A 8 -15.52 -1.57 -6.91
N VAL A 9 -15.32 -0.26 -7.02
CA VAL A 9 -16.02 0.59 -8.00
C VAL A 9 -15.17 0.76 -9.24
N HIS A 10 -15.80 0.86 -10.42
CA HIS A 10 -15.12 1.18 -11.67
C HIS A 10 -14.88 2.69 -11.77
N GLY A 11 -13.76 3.11 -12.36
CA GLY A 11 -13.40 4.53 -12.46
C GLY A 11 -12.03 4.74 -13.11
N THR A 12 -11.62 6.00 -13.25
CA THR A 12 -10.41 6.39 -14.00
C THR A 12 -9.16 6.54 -13.14
N ALA A 13 -9.27 6.50 -11.81
CA ALA A 13 -8.11 6.65 -10.92
C ALA A 13 -7.15 5.45 -11.00
N LEU A 14 -7.69 4.24 -11.07
CA LEU A 14 -6.95 2.98 -11.18
C LEU A 14 -7.79 2.00 -11.98
N THR A 15 -7.13 1.16 -12.78
CA THR A 15 -7.77 0.00 -13.41
C THR A 15 -8.17 -1.04 -12.36
N ASP A 16 -9.10 -1.93 -12.70
CA ASP A 16 -9.54 -2.95 -11.75
C ASP A 16 -8.44 -3.98 -11.45
N ALA A 17 -7.52 -4.20 -12.40
CA ALA A 17 -6.33 -5.01 -12.18
C ALA A 17 -5.40 -4.38 -11.11
N GLN A 18 -5.14 -3.07 -11.21
CA GLN A 18 -4.34 -2.34 -10.23
C GLN A 18 -5.00 -2.33 -8.85
N LYS A 19 -6.32 -2.09 -8.79
CA LYS A 19 -7.09 -2.18 -7.52
C LYS A 19 -6.96 -3.55 -6.89
N LYS A 20 -7.15 -4.62 -7.68
CA LYS A 20 -7.03 -6.00 -7.20
C LYS A 20 -5.62 -6.31 -6.68
N ASP A 21 -4.57 -5.87 -7.37
CA ASP A 21 -3.20 -6.09 -6.91
C ASP A 21 -2.92 -5.37 -5.58
N LEU A 22 -3.28 -4.09 -5.49
CA LEU A 22 -3.12 -3.30 -4.26
C LEU A 22 -3.90 -3.90 -3.08
N LEU A 23 -5.15 -4.29 -3.29
CA LEU A 23 -5.96 -4.96 -2.25
C LEU A 23 -5.32 -6.28 -1.79
N ASN A 24 -4.79 -7.08 -2.72
CA ASN A 24 -4.06 -8.30 -2.36
C ASN A 24 -2.77 -8.02 -1.57
N ARG A 25 -2.06 -6.92 -1.86
CA ARG A 25 -0.89 -6.51 -1.06
C ARG A 25 -1.30 -6.09 0.33
N LEU A 26 -2.34 -5.28 0.46
CA LEU A 26 -2.86 -4.83 1.75
C LEU A 26 -3.39 -6.00 2.60
N ALA A 27 -4.06 -6.98 2.00
CA ALA A 27 -4.48 -8.20 2.70
C ALA A 27 -3.30 -8.99 3.29
N ARG A 28 -2.15 -9.02 2.59
CA ARG A 28 -0.91 -9.62 3.12
C ARG A 28 -0.35 -8.81 4.29
N VAL A 29 -0.29 -7.48 4.15
CA VAL A 29 0.15 -6.58 5.25
C VAL A 29 -0.75 -6.78 6.48
N GLU A 30 -2.06 -6.85 6.30
CA GLU A 30 -3.02 -7.12 7.38
C GLU A 30 -2.74 -8.48 8.05
N GLY A 31 -2.42 -9.52 7.28
CA GLY A 31 -1.94 -10.80 7.79
C GLY A 31 -0.67 -10.67 8.64
N GLN A 32 0.30 -9.87 8.20
CA GLN A 32 1.53 -9.61 8.95
C GLN A 32 1.24 -8.86 10.25
N ILE A 33 0.36 -7.84 10.23
CA ILE A 33 -0.03 -7.09 11.44
C ILE A 33 -0.71 -8.03 12.46
N ARG A 34 -1.61 -8.90 12.01
CA ARG A 34 -2.19 -9.95 12.89
C ARG A 34 -1.12 -10.89 13.46
N GLY A 35 -0.12 -11.25 12.67
CA GLY A 35 1.02 -12.05 13.13
C GLY A 35 1.83 -11.33 14.22
N VAL A 36 2.14 -10.06 14.01
CA VAL A 36 2.85 -9.21 14.98
C VAL A 36 2.05 -9.09 16.28
N GLN A 37 0.73 -8.88 16.22
CA GLN A 37 -0.14 -8.84 17.40
C GLN A 37 -0.04 -10.13 18.23
N LYS A 38 -0.03 -11.30 17.57
CA LYS A 38 0.14 -12.59 18.25
C LYS A 38 1.52 -12.74 18.89
N LEU A 39 2.58 -12.31 18.20
CA LEU A 39 3.94 -12.33 18.75
C LEU A 39 4.04 -11.46 20.00
N ILE A 40 3.46 -10.26 19.97
CA ILE A 40 3.40 -9.36 21.14
C ILE A 40 2.62 -10.01 22.27
N ALA A 41 1.45 -10.58 21.99
CA ALA A 41 0.60 -11.21 23.02
C ALA A 41 1.29 -12.39 23.71
N ASN A 42 2.18 -13.09 23.00
CA ASN A 42 2.90 -14.26 23.50
C ASN A 42 4.32 -13.95 23.98
N ALA A 43 4.80 -12.71 23.86
CA ALA A 43 6.15 -12.33 24.27
C ALA A 43 6.26 -12.43 25.81
N ALA A 44 7.20 -13.23 26.29
CA ALA A 44 7.38 -13.53 27.71
C ALA A 44 8.78 -13.16 28.21
N VAL A 45 9.78 -13.18 27.32
CA VAL A 45 11.18 -12.83 27.66
C VAL A 45 11.70 -11.70 26.76
N PRO A 46 12.71 -10.93 27.19
CA PRO A 46 13.23 -9.81 26.40
C PRO A 46 13.67 -10.17 24.97
N ALA A 47 14.17 -11.39 24.75
CA ALA A 47 14.59 -11.86 23.43
C ALA A 47 13.44 -12.01 22.42
N ASP A 48 12.18 -12.14 22.87
CA ASP A 48 11.02 -12.22 21.98
C ASP A 48 10.79 -10.90 21.22
N CYS A 49 11.23 -9.78 21.81
CA CYS A 49 11.14 -8.45 21.20
C CYS A 49 11.91 -8.36 19.88
N ASP A 50 12.99 -9.12 19.71
CA ASP A 50 13.77 -9.14 18.48
C ASP A 50 12.93 -9.69 17.31
N SER A 51 12.17 -10.76 17.56
CA SER A 51 11.27 -11.35 16.57
C SER A 51 10.10 -10.43 16.24
N VAL A 52 9.52 -9.76 17.25
CA VAL A 52 8.48 -8.73 17.05
C VAL A 52 9.02 -7.60 16.17
N ALA A 53 10.20 -7.07 16.49
CA ALA A 53 10.82 -5.97 15.74
C ALA A 53 11.09 -6.34 14.28
N GLN A 54 11.60 -7.55 14.02
CA GLN A 54 11.83 -8.05 12.67
C GLN A 54 10.53 -8.17 11.86
N GLN A 55 9.47 -8.74 12.45
CA GLN A 55 8.19 -8.88 11.76
C GLN A 55 7.50 -7.54 11.52
N LEU A 56 7.59 -6.61 12.47
CA LEU A 56 7.07 -5.26 12.30
C LEU A 56 7.83 -4.50 11.20
N ALA A 57 9.15 -4.64 11.13
CA ALA A 57 9.96 -4.07 10.05
C ALA A 57 9.59 -4.67 8.68
N ALA A 58 9.32 -5.98 8.62
CA ALA A 58 8.84 -6.64 7.41
C ALA A 58 7.46 -6.11 6.97
N ALA A 59 6.54 -5.91 7.91
CA ALA A 59 5.21 -5.33 7.64
C ALA A 59 5.32 -3.89 7.12
N ARG A 60 6.16 -3.05 7.76
CA ARG A 60 6.44 -1.68 7.30
C ARG A 60 6.94 -1.67 5.86
N LYS A 61 7.97 -2.46 5.55
CA LYS A 61 8.53 -2.53 4.18
C LYS A 61 7.50 -3.03 3.16
N ALA A 62 6.60 -3.93 3.55
CA ALA A 62 5.53 -4.40 2.67
C ALA A 62 4.49 -3.30 2.41
N LEU A 63 4.15 -2.50 3.42
CA LEU A 63 3.27 -1.34 3.27
C LEU A 63 3.90 -0.25 2.41
N ASP A 64 5.19 0.07 2.61
CA ASP A 64 5.92 1.05 1.79
C ASP A 64 5.91 0.65 0.31
N ARG A 65 6.11 -0.65 0.03
CA ARG A 65 6.00 -1.18 -1.34
C ARG A 65 4.61 -1.00 -1.92
N ALA A 66 3.55 -1.22 -1.13
CA ALA A 66 2.18 -1.00 -1.59
C ALA A 66 1.92 0.48 -1.88
N PHE A 67 2.47 1.40 -1.07
CA PHE A 67 2.41 2.84 -1.31
C PHE A 67 3.11 3.25 -2.62
N ILE A 68 4.34 2.77 -2.84
CA ILE A 68 5.08 3.04 -4.09
C ILE A 68 4.34 2.47 -5.31
N THR A 69 3.79 1.25 -5.19
CA THR A 69 2.98 0.66 -6.26
C THR A 69 1.76 1.52 -6.57
N LEU A 70 1.02 2.00 -5.56
CA LEU A 70 -0.14 2.88 -5.75
C LEU A 70 0.23 4.14 -6.54
N LEU A 71 1.31 4.82 -6.15
CA LEU A 71 1.74 6.05 -6.83
C LEU A 71 2.19 5.77 -8.27
N THR A 72 2.95 4.70 -8.48
CA THR A 72 3.42 4.30 -9.81
C THR A 72 2.25 3.97 -10.73
N ASP A 73 1.30 3.19 -10.24
CA ASP A 73 0.07 2.82 -10.95
C ASP A 73 -0.76 4.04 -11.31
N ALA A 74 -0.92 4.98 -10.37
CA ALA A 74 -1.62 6.24 -10.59
C ALA A 74 -0.91 7.13 -11.62
N ILE A 75 0.43 7.22 -11.59
CA ILE A 75 1.20 8.00 -12.58
C ILE A 75 0.91 7.48 -13.99
N VAL A 76 1.00 6.16 -14.18
CA VAL A 76 0.77 5.54 -15.50
C VAL A 76 -0.67 5.75 -15.95
N THR A 77 -1.65 5.42 -15.10
CA THR A 77 -3.07 5.50 -15.45
C THR A 77 -3.52 6.92 -15.73
N HIS A 78 -3.13 7.88 -14.89
CA HIS A 78 -3.55 9.28 -15.06
C HIS A 78 -2.86 9.93 -16.26
N SER A 79 -1.57 9.65 -16.49
CA SER A 79 -0.84 10.22 -17.64
C SER A 79 -1.38 9.68 -18.96
N ALA A 80 -1.76 8.39 -19.00
CA ALA A 80 -2.38 7.79 -20.18
C ALA A 80 -3.80 8.32 -20.46
N ALA A 81 -4.53 8.74 -19.42
CA ALA A 81 -5.87 9.30 -19.54
C ALA A 81 -5.90 10.83 -19.76
N ALA A 82 -4.74 11.51 -19.73
CA ALA A 82 -4.65 12.95 -19.89
C ALA A 82 -5.01 13.39 -21.32
N ALA A 83 -5.78 14.48 -21.46
CA ALA A 83 -6.16 15.00 -22.77
C ALA A 83 -5.05 15.84 -23.41
N THR A 84 -4.12 16.39 -22.61
CA THR A 84 -2.97 17.17 -23.09
C THR A 84 -1.68 16.78 -22.37
N PRO A 85 -0.51 17.06 -22.98
CA PRO A 85 0.79 16.86 -22.32
C PRO A 85 0.92 17.62 -21.00
N GLU A 86 0.37 18.83 -20.90
CA GLU A 86 0.41 19.65 -19.68
C GLU A 86 -0.38 18.99 -18.54
N GLN A 87 -1.53 18.38 -18.85
CA GLN A 87 -2.31 17.63 -17.87
C GLN A 87 -1.58 16.37 -17.39
N ALA A 88 -0.91 15.65 -18.29
CA ALA A 88 -0.09 14.49 -17.93
C ALA A 88 1.05 14.91 -16.98
N LEU A 89 1.75 15.99 -17.31
CA LEU A 89 2.83 16.54 -16.49
C LEU A 89 2.32 16.97 -15.11
N GLN A 90 1.20 17.69 -15.05
CA GLN A 90 0.62 18.13 -13.78
C GLN A 90 0.22 16.95 -12.89
N SER A 91 -0.36 15.90 -13.46
CA SER A 91 -0.70 14.69 -12.70
C SER A 91 0.54 14.00 -12.15
N ALA A 92 1.59 13.85 -12.97
CA ALA A 92 2.85 13.27 -12.53
C ALA A 92 3.50 14.08 -11.40
N GLN A 93 3.50 15.42 -11.51
CA GLN A 93 4.01 16.32 -10.48
C GLN A 93 3.25 16.18 -9.17
N ASN A 94 1.91 16.13 -9.21
CA ASN A 94 1.08 15.97 -8.01
C ASN A 94 1.43 14.67 -7.26
N LEU A 95 1.62 13.56 -7.99
CA LEU A 95 1.97 12.27 -7.41
C LEU A 95 3.43 12.25 -6.91
N ALA A 96 4.34 12.93 -7.60
CA ALA A 96 5.72 13.09 -7.15
C ALA A 96 5.80 13.88 -5.83
N THR A 97 4.97 14.91 -5.64
CA THR A 97 4.88 15.63 -4.35
C THR A 97 4.42 14.73 -3.21
N LEU A 98 3.51 13.78 -3.47
CA LEU A 98 3.11 12.81 -2.45
C LEU A 98 4.25 11.84 -2.12
N LEU A 99 5.01 11.40 -3.12
CA LEU A 99 6.20 10.58 -2.90
C LEU A 99 7.25 11.32 -2.08
N ASP A 100 7.54 12.58 -2.38
CA ASP A 100 8.50 13.40 -1.62
C ASP A 100 8.06 13.60 -0.16
N LYS A 101 6.75 13.77 0.06
CA LYS A 101 6.20 14.01 1.40
C LYS A 101 6.14 12.75 2.28
N PHE A 102 5.92 11.58 1.69
CA PHE A 102 5.58 10.35 2.43
C PHE A 102 6.46 9.13 2.09
N GLY A 103 7.34 9.24 1.10
CA GLY A 103 8.27 8.18 0.67
C GLY A 103 9.56 8.13 1.46
#